data_AF-A0A2V5XH19-F1
#
_entry.id   AF-A0A2V5XH19-F1
#
_cell.length_a   1.000
_cell.length_b   1.000
_cell.length_c   1.000
_cell.angle_alpha   90.00
_cell.angle_beta   90.00
_cell.angle_gamma   90.00
#
_symmetry.space_group_name_H-M   'P 1'
#
loop_
_entity.id
_entity.type
_entity.pdbx_description
1 polymer ?
#
loop_
_entity_poly.entity_id
_entity_poly.type
_entity_poly.pdbx_seq_one_letter_code
_entity_poly.pdbx_strand_id
1 'polypeptide(L)'
;EIGTRKALGARRGTILLQFLIESTALCLLGGFIGLSFAYFMCLGIGKAFPAFPIHFSFGLVLASVIVSVMTGLISGFAPAWTASRLDPVAALRYE
;
A
#
# COMPACT_ATOMS: atom_id res chain seq x y z
N GLU A 1 7.78 -13.62 14.65
CA GLU A 1 6.81 -14.21 13.68
C GLU A 1 7.40 -14.63 12.32
N ILE A 2 8.13 -13.76 11.63
CA ILE A 2 8.72 -14.09 10.31
C ILE A 2 9.76 -15.22 10.47
N GLY A 3 10.53 -15.18 11.56
CA GLY A 3 11.48 -16.22 11.95
C GLY A 3 10.80 -17.56 12.22
N THR A 4 9.70 -17.56 12.97
CA THR A 4 8.93 -18.79 13.27
C THR A 4 8.28 -19.38 12.02
N ARG A 5 7.64 -18.57 11.16
CA ARG A 5 7.09 -19.05 9.87
C ARG A 5 8.18 -19.65 8.98
N LYS A 6 9.36 -19.05 8.94
CA LYS A 6 10.49 -19.57 8.15
C LYS A 6 11.10 -20.83 8.76
N ALA A 7 11.17 -20.93 10.10
CA ALA A 7 11.61 -22.14 10.81
C ALA A 7 10.64 -23.32 10.59
N LEU A 8 9.34 -23.04 10.41
CA LEU A 8 8.32 -24.03 10.03
C LEU A 8 8.34 -24.39 8.53
N GLY A 9 9.30 -23.86 7.76
CA GLY A 9 9.50 -24.21 6.35
C GLY A 9 8.77 -23.32 5.34
N ALA A 10 8.25 -22.14 5.73
CA ALA A 10 7.67 -21.21 4.78
C ALA A 10 8.69 -20.80 3.69
N ARG A 11 8.30 -20.95 2.42
CA ARG A 11 9.14 -20.58 1.28
C ARG A 11 9.35 -19.07 1.25
N ARG A 12 10.53 -18.63 0.80
CA ARG A 12 10.87 -17.20 0.63
C ARG A 12 9.82 -16.44 -0.18
N GLY A 13 9.29 -17.06 -1.24
CA GLY A 13 8.24 -16.49 -2.09
C GLY A 13 6.92 -16.26 -1.34
N THR A 14 6.54 -17.13 -0.42
CA THR A 14 5.31 -16.97 0.37
C THR A 14 5.40 -15.74 1.28
N ILE A 15 6.55 -15.57 1.95
CA ILE A 15 6.78 -14.39 2.83
C ILE A 15 6.82 -13.11 1.99
N LEU A 16 7.51 -13.13 0.85
CA LEU A 16 7.57 -11.98 -0.06
C LEU A 16 6.17 -11.56 -0.50
N LEU A 17 5.36 -12.53 -0.95
CA LEU A 17 4.04 -12.26 -1.52
C LEU A 17 3.05 -11.78 -0.45
N GLN A 18 3.14 -12.30 0.79
CA GLN A 18 2.33 -11.82 1.91
C GLN A 18 2.58 -10.34 2.22
N PHE A 19 3.84 -9.95 2.40
CA PHE A 19 4.19 -8.55 2.68
C PHE A 19 3.84 -7.62 1.52
N LEU A 20 4.01 -8.09 0.28
CA LEU A 20 3.67 -7.29 -0.90
C LEU A 20 2.16 -7.08 -1.02
N ILE A 21 1.35 -8.10 -0.74
CA ILE A 21 -0.11 -7.98 -0.69
C ILE A 21 -0.53 -7.03 0.44
N GLU A 22 0.06 -7.16 1.62
CA GLU A 22 -0.29 -6.35 2.79
C GLU A 22 0.03 -4.85 2.57
N SER A 23 1.23 -4.55 2.08
CA SER A 23 1.63 -3.18 1.73
C SER A 23 0.78 -2.59 0.59
N THR A 24 0.52 -3.36 -0.45
CA THR A 24 -0.32 -2.91 -1.58
C THR A 24 -1.77 -2.70 -1.13
N ALA A 25 -2.32 -3.58 -0.29
CA ALA A 25 -3.68 -3.46 0.25
C ALA A 25 -3.81 -2.20 1.13
N LEU A 26 -2.82 -1.91 1.98
CA LEU A 26 -2.79 -0.70 2.79
C LEU A 26 -2.73 0.57 1.91
N CYS A 27 -1.90 0.57 0.87
CA CYS A 27 -1.85 1.70 -0.09
C CYS A 27 -3.15 1.86 -0.88
N LEU A 28 -3.82 0.77 -1.25
CA LEU A 28 -5.13 0.83 -1.92
C LEU A 28 -6.21 1.38 -1.00
N LEU A 29 -6.25 0.93 0.26
CA LEU A 29 -7.18 1.46 1.27
C LEU A 29 -6.93 2.95 1.53
N GLY A 30 -5.67 3.35 1.71
CA GLY A 30 -5.30 4.75 1.86
C GLY A 30 -5.66 5.58 0.63
N GLY A 31 -5.42 5.05 -0.58
CA GLY A 31 -5.82 5.67 -1.84
C GLY A 31 -7.32 5.85 -1.94
N PHE A 32 -8.12 4.83 -1.58
CA PHE A 32 -9.58 4.89 -1.58
C PHE A 32 -10.13 5.93 -0.59
N ILE A 33 -9.57 5.97 0.63
CA ILE A 33 -9.93 6.98 1.64
C ILE A 33 -9.58 8.38 1.15
N GLY A 34 -8.38 8.57 0.60
CA GLY A 34 -7.94 9.85 0.04
C GLY A 34 -8.79 10.31 -1.14
N LEU A 35 -9.17 9.40 -2.03
CA LEU A 35 -10.03 9.69 -3.18
C LEU A 35 -11.44 10.10 -2.74
N SER A 36 -11.99 9.38 -1.76
CA SER A 36 -13.30 9.70 -1.16
C SER A 36 -13.26 11.07 -0.52
N PHE A 37 -12.20 11.37 0.25
CA PHE A 37 -12.01 12.68 0.87
C PHE A 37 -11.90 13.81 -0.16
N ALA A 38 -11.11 13.61 -1.23
CA ALA A 38 -10.98 14.56 -2.33
C ALA A 38 -12.32 14.83 -3.04
N TYR A 39 -13.13 13.79 -3.23
CA TYR A 39 -14.47 13.91 -3.82
C TYR A 39 -15.41 14.75 -2.94
N PHE A 40 -15.47 14.49 -1.63
CA PHE A 40 -16.28 15.29 -0.71
C PHE A 40 -15.82 16.75 -0.61
N MET A 41 -14.50 16.98 -0.62
CA MET A 41 -13.91 18.32 -0.71
C MET A 41 -14.35 19.04 -1.99
N CYS A 42 -14.29 18.37 -3.13
CA CYS A 42 -14.71 18.92 -4.41
C CYS A 42 -16.19 19.34 -4.40
N LEU A 43 -17.07 18.49 -3.85
CA LEU A 43 -18.49 18.79 -3.68
C LEU A 43 -18.74 19.96 -2.71
N GLY A 44 -18.01 20.00 -1.59
CA GLY A 44 -18.14 21.06 -0.58
C GLY A 44 -17.72 22.41 -1.14
N ILE A 45 -16.57 22.47 -1.82
CA ILE A 45 -16.05 23.68 -2.45
C ILE A 45 -16.98 24.13 -3.59
N GLY A 46 -17.45 23.21 -4.44
CA GLY A 46 -18.36 23.54 -5.52
C GLY A 46 -19.69 24.15 -5.04
N LYS A 47 -20.18 23.74 -3.87
CA LYS A 47 -21.37 24.36 -3.24
C LYS A 47 -21.08 25.71 -2.60
N ALA A 48 -19.91 25.86 -1.97
CA ALA A 48 -19.54 27.10 -1.28
C ALA A 48 -19.12 28.22 -2.25
N PHE A 49 -18.50 27.86 -3.38
CA PHE A 49 -17.96 28.79 -4.37
C PHE A 49 -18.37 28.39 -5.80
N PRO A 50 -19.60 28.72 -6.23
CA PRO A 50 -20.13 28.31 -7.53
C PRO A 50 -19.40 28.93 -8.74
N ALA A 51 -18.66 30.01 -8.55
CA ALA A 51 -17.82 30.63 -9.59
C ALA A 51 -16.44 29.98 -9.71
N PHE A 52 -16.07 29.05 -8.83
CA PHE A 52 -14.76 28.40 -8.85
C PHE A 52 -14.81 27.15 -9.75
N PRO A 53 -14.01 27.10 -10.83
CA PRO A 53 -14.04 25.98 -11.77
C PRO A 53 -13.32 24.76 -11.19
N ILE A 54 -14.00 23.99 -10.34
CA ILE A 54 -13.50 22.72 -9.79
C ILE A 54 -14.09 21.53 -10.55
N HIS A 55 -13.24 20.65 -11.05
CA HIS A 55 -13.66 19.49 -11.84
C HIS A 55 -12.97 18.23 -11.36
N PHE A 56 -13.75 17.21 -11.05
CA PHE A 56 -13.24 15.89 -10.67
C PHE A 56 -13.01 15.07 -11.95
N SER A 57 -11.76 15.00 -12.42
CA SER A 57 -11.41 14.29 -13.66
C SER A 57 -11.14 12.81 -13.42
N PHE A 58 -11.78 11.94 -14.20
CA PHE A 58 -11.53 10.49 -14.17
C PHE A 58 -10.06 10.15 -14.49
N GLY A 59 -9.38 10.96 -15.29
CA GLY A 59 -7.95 10.77 -15.59
C GLY A 59 -7.07 10.92 -14.35
N LEU A 60 -7.36 11.89 -13.48
CA LEU A 60 -6.64 12.07 -12.21
C LEU A 60 -6.92 10.94 -11.23
N VAL A 61 -8.15 10.42 -11.21
CA VAL A 61 -8.51 9.24 -10.42
C VAL A 61 -7.65 8.05 -10.84
N LEU A 62 -7.62 7.73 -12.14
CA LEU A 62 -6.83 6.60 -12.65
C LEU A 62 -5.33 6.78 -12.35
N ALA A 63 -4.79 7.98 -12.57
CA ALA A 63 -3.40 8.28 -12.25
C ALA A 63 -3.10 8.09 -10.76
N SER A 64 -3.99 8.55 -9.87
CA SER A 64 -3.81 8.38 -8.42
C SER A 64 -3.82 6.91 -7.98
N VAL A 65 -4.69 6.08 -8.58
CA VAL A 65 -4.73 4.63 -8.29
C VAL A 65 -3.44 3.96 -8.74
N ILE A 66 -2.95 4.27 -9.94
CA ILE A 66 -1.67 3.75 -10.46
C ILE A 66 -0.53 4.14 -9.53
N VAL A 67 -0.46 5.41 -9.12
CA VAL A 67 0.58 5.88 -8.20
C VAL A 67 0.48 5.18 -6.83
N SER A 68 -0.72 4.95 -6.31
CA SER A 68 -0.90 4.24 -5.03
C SER A 68 -0.40 2.80 -5.09
N VAL A 69 -0.73 2.07 -6.17
CA VAL A 69 -0.24 0.70 -6.38
C VAL A 69 1.28 0.67 -6.54
N MET A 70 1.85 1.57 -7.35
CA MET A 70 3.30 1.66 -7.54
C MET A 70 4.02 1.98 -6.23
N THR A 71 3.47 2.87 -5.41
CA THR A 71 4.03 3.21 -4.10
C THR A 71 3.99 2.02 -3.15
N GLY A 72 2.87 1.28 -3.12
CA GLY A 72 2.74 0.04 -2.34
C GLY A 72 3.75 -1.03 -2.75
N LEU A 73 3.91 -1.26 -4.05
CA LEU A 73 4.89 -2.19 -4.58
C LEU A 73 6.32 -1.78 -4.23
N ILE A 74 6.70 -0.52 -4.46
CA ILE A 74 8.08 -0.03 -4.21
C ILE A 74 8.41 -0.08 -2.72
N SER A 75 7.50 0.44 -1.88
CA SER A 75 7.70 0.48 -0.42
C SER A 75 7.66 -0.91 0.22
N GLY A 76 6.84 -1.82 -0.30
CA GLY A 76 6.72 -3.20 0.20
C GLY A 76 7.83 -4.12 -0.28
N PHE A 77 8.38 -3.90 -1.48
CA PHE A 77 9.33 -4.84 -2.10
C PHE A 77 10.67 -4.92 -1.35
N ALA A 78 11.30 -3.78 -1.04
CA ALA A 78 12.59 -3.75 -0.34
C ALA A 78 12.57 -4.43 1.05
N PRO A 79 11.60 -4.13 1.95
CA PRO A 79 11.51 -4.82 3.23
C PRO A 79 11.09 -6.29 3.07
N ALA A 80 10.15 -6.61 2.17
CA ALA A 80 9.74 -7.98 1.92
C ALA A 80 10.90 -8.86 1.42
N TRP A 81 11.76 -8.30 0.56
CA TRP A 81 12.95 -8.97 0.07
C TRP A 81 13.92 -9.29 1.20
N THR A 82 14.21 -8.30 2.04
CA THR A 82 15.09 -8.45 3.22
C THR A 82 14.53 -9.49 4.19
N ALA A 83 13.22 -9.42 4.51
CA ALA A 83 12.53 -10.38 5.36
C ALA A 83 12.56 -11.80 4.80
N SER A 84 12.40 -11.97 3.48
CA SER A 84 12.44 -13.28 2.81
C SER A 84 13.82 -13.95 2.89
N ARG A 85 14.91 -13.18 3.05
CA ARG A 85 16.30 -13.69 3.12
C ARG A 85 16.85 -13.86 4.53
N LEU A 86 16.14 -13.36 5.56
CA LEU A 86 16.55 -13.49 6.96
C LEU A 86 16.77 -14.96 7.36
N ASP A 87 17.88 -15.26 8.03
CA ASP A 87 18.17 -16.62 8.53
C ASP A 87 17.24 -16.95 9.73
N PRO A 88 16.46 -18.04 9.70
CA PRO A 88 15.56 -18.40 10.80
C PRO A 88 16.29 -18.57 12.14
N VAL A 89 17.54 -19.06 12.13
CA VAL A 89 18.33 -19.24 13.36
C VAL A 89 18.69 -17.89 13.98
N ALA A 90 19.05 -16.91 13.15
CA ALA A 90 19.28 -15.55 13.61
C ALA A 90 17.98 -14.89 14.10
N ALA A 91 16.87 -15.09 13.38
CA ALA A 91 15.58 -14.49 13.73
C ALA A 91 15.04 -14.97 15.09
N LEU A 92 15.19 -16.26 15.42
CA LEU A 92 14.76 -16.86 16.69
C LEU A 92 15.66 -16.52 17.88
N ARG A 93 16.86 -15.97 17.64
CA ARG A 93 17.81 -15.63 18.72
C ARG A 93 17.58 -14.22 19.29
N TYR A 94 16.85 -13.39 18.55
CA TYR A 94 16.48 -12.03 18.95
C TYR A 94 14.98 -11.90 19.31
N GLU A 95 14.25 -13.02 19.25
CA GLU A 95 12.86 -13.16 19.70
C GLU A 95 12.86 -13.90 21.04
#